data_AF-A0A524AFK4-F1
#
_entry.id   AF-A0A524AFK4-F1
#
_cell.length_a   1.000
_cell.length_b   1.000
_cell.length_c   1.000
_cell.angle_alpha   90.00
_cell.angle_beta   90.00
_cell.angle_gamma   90.00
#
_symmetry.space_group_name_H-M   'P 1'
#
loop_
_entity.id
_entity.type
_entity.pdbx_description
1 polymer ?
#
loop_
_entity_poly.entity_id
_entity_poly.type
_entity_poly.pdbx_seq_one_letter_code
_entity_poly.pdbx_strand_id
1 'polypeptide(L)' 'MTNREDELAHLRGLQANHRKNIRMLEEMLANYGMERPLPLLNNLDFEREQLRQVEERLGCFYLPQCQGW' A
#
# COMPACT_ATOMS: atom_id res chain seq x y z
N MET A 1 -26.50 6.95 -2.26
CA MET A 1 -25.22 7.70 -2.21
C MET A 1 -24.27 6.95 -1.29
N THR A 2 -23.70 5.82 -1.72
CA THR A 2 -23.02 4.90 -0.79
C THR A 2 -21.73 4.32 -1.38
N ASN A 3 -21.76 3.78 -2.60
CA ASN A 3 -20.63 3.02 -3.15
C ASN A 3 -19.28 3.78 -3.23
N ARG A 4 -19.28 5.09 -3.57
CA ARG A 4 -18.03 5.87 -3.72
C ARG A 4 -17.36 6.21 -2.39
N GLU A 5 -18.14 6.54 -1.37
CA GLU A 5 -17.62 6.89 -0.05
C GLU A 5 -17.15 5.63 0.69
N ASP A 6 -17.87 4.52 0.53
CA ASP A 6 -17.48 3.20 1.02
C ASP A 6 -16.17 2.72 0.36
N GLU A 7 -16.03 2.87 -0.97
CA GLU A 7 -14.79 2.53 -1.68
C GLU A 7 -13.61 3.40 -1.23
N LEU A 8 -13.81 4.70 -1.04
CA LEU A 8 -12.79 5.60 -0.49
C LEU A 8 -12.37 5.21 0.92
N ALA A 9 -13.32 4.88 1.79
CA ALA A 9 -13.04 4.43 3.15
C ALA A 9 -12.28 3.10 3.14
N HIS A 10 -12.67 2.17 2.28
CA HIS A 10 -12.01 0.88 2.10
C HIS A 10 -10.56 1.06 1.63
N LEU A 11 -10.33 1.84 0.58
CA LEU A 11 -8.99 2.11 0.04
C LEU A 11 -8.09 2.82 1.05
N ARG A 12 -8.62 3.75 1.85
CA ARG A 12 -7.88 4.37 2.97
C ARG A 12 -7.50 3.35 4.04
N GLY A 13 -8.40 2.41 4.35
CA GLY A 13 -8.11 1.30 5.25
C GLY A 13 -6.99 0.41 4.73
N LEU A 14 -7.03 0.04 3.44
CA LEU A 14 -5.96 -0.71 2.78
C LEU A 14 -4.63 0.05 2.82
N GLN A 15 -4.64 1.34 2.48
CA GLN A 15 -3.44 2.19 2.53
C GLN A 15 -2.79 2.18 3.92
N ALA A 16 -3.60 2.34 4.97
CA ALA A 16 -3.12 2.30 6.35
C ALA A 16 -2.52 0.94 6.73
N ASN A 17 -3.16 -0.15 6.29
CA ASN A 17 -2.67 -1.51 6.53
C ASN A 17 -1.34 -1.78 5.83
N HIS A 18 -1.21 -1.47 4.54
CA HIS A 18 0.03 -1.66 3.79
C HIS A 18 1.18 -0.84 4.39
N ARG A 19 0.94 0.42 4.78
CA ARG A 19 1.94 1.26 5.48
C ARG A 19 2.39 0.64 6.80
N LYS A 20 1.46 0.10 7.58
CA LYS A 20 1.79 -0.59 8.83
C LYS A 20 2.64 -1.84 8.57
N ASN A 21 2.27 -2.64 7.57
CA ASN A 21 3.01 -3.85 7.21
C ASN A 21 4.43 -3.54 6.72
N ILE A 22 4.59 -2.53 5.85
CA ILE A 22 5.90 -2.04 5.40
C ILE A 22 6.77 -1.67 6.60
N ARG A 23 6.24 -0.86 7.52
CA ARG A 23 6.99 -0.45 8.72
C ARG A 23 7.43 -1.66 9.55
N MET A 24 6.54 -2.63 9.78
CA MET A 24 6.88 -3.84 10.53
C MET A 24 7.95 -4.67 9.82
N LEU A 25 7.87 -4.81 8.49
CA LEU A 25 8.86 -5.53 7.69
C LEU A 25 10.21 -4.82 7.71
N GLU A 26 10.23 -3.49 7.63
CA GLU A 26 11.45 -2.69 7.74
C GLU A 26 12.08 -2.82 9.14
N GLU A 27 11.29 -2.76 10.20
CA GLU A 27 11.73 -3.01 11.58
C GLU A 27 12.29 -4.43 11.76
N MET A 28 11.65 -5.44 11.18
CA MET A 28 12.15 -6.81 11.17
C MET A 28 13.47 -6.92 10.42
N LEU A 29 13.56 -6.37 9.21
CA LEU A 29 14.74 -6.39 8.35
C LEU A 29 15.93 -5.64 8.98
N ALA A 30 15.68 -4.60 9.78
CA ALA A 30 16.72 -3.90 10.52
C ALA A 30 17.45 -4.82 11.53
N ASN A 31 16.78 -5.87 12.02
CA ASN A 31 17.40 -6.85 12.92
C ASN A 31 18.29 -7.88 12.21
N TYR A 32 18.24 -7.97 10.88
CA TYR A 32 18.92 -9.01 10.10
C TYR A 32 20.32 -8.63 9.55
N GLY A 33 20.96 -7.59 10.08
CA GLY A 33 22.35 -7.25 9.70
C GLY A 33 22.56 -7.15 8.19
N MET A 34 23.62 -7.77 7.66
CA MET A 34 23.95 -7.76 6.22
C MET A 34 23.19 -8.82 5.41
N GLU A 35 22.75 -9.91 6.04
CA GLU A 35 22.06 -11.02 5.36
C GLU A 35 20.56 -10.98 5.64
N ARG A 36 19.85 -10.18 4.85
CA ARG A 36 18.40 -10.04 4.94
C ARG A 36 17.69 -11.26 4.33
N PRO A 37 16.73 -11.88 5.05
CA PRO A 37 15.97 -13.00 4.51
C PRO A 37 15.22 -12.62 3.23
N LEU A 38 15.47 -13.34 2.13
CA LEU A 38 14.77 -13.16 0.85
C LEU A 38 13.24 -13.12 0.98
N PRO A 39 12.57 -13.97 1.80
CA PRO A 39 11.13 -13.89 1.96
C PRO A 39 10.64 -12.55 2.52
N LEU A 40 11.39 -11.95 3.46
CA LEU A 40 11.03 -10.66 4.04
C LEU A 40 11.22 -9.51 3.04
N LEU A 41 12.26 -9.57 2.20
CA LEU A 41 12.47 -8.63 1.11
C LEU A 41 11.33 -8.71 0.08
N ASN A 42 10.99 -9.93 -0.35
CA ASN A 42 9.89 -10.15 -1.30
C ASN A 42 8.55 -9.64 -0.75
N ASN A 43 8.28 -9.88 0.54
CA ASN A 43 7.09 -9.36 1.19
C ASN A 43 7.10 -7.83 1.27
N LEU A 44 8.26 -7.20 1.51
CA LEU A 44 8.39 -5.75 1.54
C LEU A 44 8.12 -5.14 0.16
N ASP A 45 8.69 -5.71 -0.90
CA ASP A 45 8.44 -5.27 -2.27
C ASP A 45 6.96 -5.45 -2.67
N PHE A 46 6.35 -6.57 -2.28
CA PHE A 46 4.91 -6.80 -2.48
C PHE A 46 4.06 -5.71 -1.80
N GLU A 47 4.30 -5.44 -0.51
CA GLU A 47 3.52 -4.44 0.24
C GLU A 47 3.70 -3.03 -0.33
N ARG A 48 4.90 -2.68 -0.81
CA ARG A 48 5.17 -1.41 -1.49
C ARG A 48 4.41 -1.28 -2.80
N GLU A 49 4.36 -2.35 -3.59
CA GLU A 49 3.62 -2.37 -4.85
C GLU A 49 2.11 -2.27 -4.61
N GLN A 50 1.57 -2.99 -3.62
CA GLN A 50 0.16 -2.85 -3.24
C GLN A 50 -0.16 -1.43 -2.76
N LEU A 51 0.69 -0.83 -1.93
CA LEU A 51 0.53 0.55 -1.48
C LEU A 51 0.50 1.52 -2.66
N ARG A 52 1.42 1.37 -3.62
CA ARG A 52 1.48 2.20 -4.84
C ARG A 52 0.17 2.14 -5.63
N GLN A 53 -0.37 0.94 -5.84
CA GLN A 53 -1.63 0.75 -6.57
C GLN A 53 -2.83 1.36 -5.82
N VAL A 54 -2.89 1.21 -4.50
CA VAL A 54 -3.94 1.83 -3.68
C VAL A 54 -3.83 3.35 -3.72
N GLU A 55 -2.62 3.91 -3.68
CA GLU A 55 -2.38 5.36 -3.76
C GLU A 55 -2.74 5.93 -5.14
N GLU A 56 -2.43 5.21 -6.22
CA GLU A 56 -2.86 5.58 -7.57
C GLU A 56 -4.39 5.61 -7.67
N ARG A 57 -5.06 4.55 -7.20
CA ARG A 57 -6.53 4.49 -7.16
C ARG A 57 -7.13 5.62 -6.34
N LEU A 58 -6.59 5.90 -5.14
CA LEU A 58 -7.01 7.03 -4.31
C LEU A 58 -6.81 8.37 -5.04
N GLY A 59 -5.68 8.56 -5.74
CA GLY A 59 -5.40 9.73 -6.56
C GLY A 59 -6.45 9.96 -7.66
N CYS A 60 -6.92 8.89 -8.31
CA CYS A 60 -8.00 8.94 -9.30
C CYS A 60 -9.34 9.43 -8.71
N PHE A 61 -9.58 9.29 -7.41
CA PHE A 61 -10.78 9.87 -6.78
C PHE A 61 -10.69 11.39 -6.57
N TYR A 62 -9.47 11.95 -6.52
CA TYR A 62 -9.20 13.37 -6.30
C TYR A 62 -8.91 14.13 -7.59
N LEU A 63 -8.49 13.44 -8.66
CA LEU A 63 -8.23 14.04 -9.97
C LEU A 63 -9.37 13.76 -10.94
N PRO A 64 -10.09 14.79 -11.44
CA PRO A 64 -11.21 14.61 -12.38
C PRO A 64 -10.79 14.06 -13.76
N GLN A 65 -9.49 13.85 -14.01
CA GLN A 65 -8.92 13.49 -15.31
C GLN A 65 -8.73 11.98 -15.51
N CYS A 66 -8.95 11.16 -14.48
CA CYS A 66 -8.78 9.71 -14.55
C CYS A 66 -10.06 8.94 -14.96
N GLN A 67 -11.16 9.65 -15.26
CA GLN A 67 -12.39 9.07 -15.80
C GLN A 67 -12.38 9.14 -17.33
N GLY A 68 -11.53 8.34 -17.97
CA GLY A 68 -11.47 8.36 -19.43
C GLY A 68 -10.43 7.42 -20.01
N TRP A 69 -10.73 6.11 -19.95
CA TRP A 69 -10.32 5.12 -20.94
C TRP A 69 -11.45 4.12 -21.12
#